data_AF-A0A8T5GXE7-F1
#
_entry.id   AF-A0A8T5GXE7-F1
#
_cell.length_a   1.000
_cell.length_b   1.000
_cell.length_c   1.000
_cell.angle_alpha   90.00
_cell.angle_beta   90.00
_cell.angle_gamma   90.00
#
_symmetry.space_group_name_H-M   'P 1'
#
loop_
_entity.id
_entity.type
_entity.pdbx_description
1 polymer ?
#
loop_
_entity_poly.entity_id
_entity_poly.type
_entity_poly.pdbx_seq_one_letter_code
_entity_poly.pdbx_strand_id
1 'polypeptide(L)'
;MNSGLLDRVRDVNDKEINADGEYVLYWMISARRFNYNAALEHAANLAKEYGKPLLVVEEISTSHRFANDRITSFVIQGMVENISLFKENKIRFIPWVETPLSGPMGLLKTLCKRSVVVVTDEFPTYYPLAAITAAGRSLERRLISVDSNGVFPMSWASSAYTTAHSYRRFMHANFSRCQETWPQRSPVDKNHNYWIDDEQFNSIIEECTVKIPPFEWLWRCSEGGSTGKIALSSVDIDHEVEPVKHIRGGRNMAAKKLSVFLKDRLERYHIDRNNFESPSVTGLSPWLHFGHISSIEIVENILDSQKWLPEQITMSRKGSREGWWGLSAGVESFLDQIITWRELGFNNAFHNSNHDKFESIPEWAKITLSEHSDDERLMYTFEQIENAQTHDDVWNAAQQELLQTGIIHNYLRMLWGKRILEWAETPKQAADWMIELNDKYALDGRDPNSYTGIFWVLGRHDRAWGPERQIFGKIRYMSSENTKRKLKLKPYLQQFRSH
;
A
#
# COMPACT_ATOMS: atom_id res chain seq x y z
N MET A 1 20.53 6.41 19.24
CA MET A 1 19.29 6.61 18.48
C MET A 1 19.67 7.04 17.08
N ASN A 2 19.00 6.53 16.05
CA ASN A 2 19.13 7.07 14.70
C ASN A 2 18.48 8.46 14.66
N SER A 3 19.26 9.54 14.71
CA SER A 3 18.72 10.90 14.73
C SER A 3 17.95 11.25 13.46
N GLY A 4 18.31 10.64 12.33
CA GLY A 4 17.58 10.80 11.06
C GLY A 4 16.18 10.18 11.08
N LEU A 5 15.87 9.27 12.02
CA LEU A 5 14.53 8.69 12.15
C LEU A 5 13.49 9.76 12.55
N LEU A 6 13.90 10.83 13.24
CA LEU A 6 13.01 11.91 13.69
C LEU A 6 12.31 12.64 12.54
N ASP A 7 12.92 12.68 11.35
CA ASP A 7 12.30 13.26 10.15
C ASP A 7 11.04 12.53 9.69
N ARG A 8 10.83 11.30 10.18
CA ARG A 8 9.64 10.46 9.92
C ARG A 8 8.59 10.57 11.01
N VAL A 9 8.87 11.27 12.10
CA VAL A 9 8.03 11.29 13.30
C VAL A 9 7.17 12.55 13.30
N ARG A 10 5.88 12.39 13.59
CA ARG A 10 4.92 13.49 13.69
C ARG A 10 3.97 13.28 14.87
N ASP A 11 3.81 14.32 15.69
CA ASP A 11 2.76 14.37 16.70
C ASP A 11 1.37 14.47 16.04
N VAL A 12 0.46 13.58 16.40
CA VAL A 12 -0.93 13.59 15.91
C VAL A 12 -1.82 14.46 16.80
N ASN A 13 -1.46 14.58 18.09
CA ASN A 13 -2.16 15.42 19.06
C ASN A 13 -1.17 16.07 20.05
N ASP A 14 -1.67 17.05 20.80
CA ASP A 14 -0.88 17.82 21.77
C ASP A 14 -1.03 17.28 23.21
N LYS A 15 -1.50 16.05 23.39
CA LYS A 15 -1.67 15.43 24.71
C LYS A 15 -0.32 15.17 25.37
N GLU A 16 -0.30 15.02 26.69
CA GLU A 16 0.95 14.77 27.42
C GLU A 16 1.38 13.30 27.36
N ILE A 17 2.69 13.09 27.47
CA ILE A 17 3.28 11.77 27.71
C ILE A 17 3.10 11.43 29.18
N ASN A 18 2.70 10.19 29.47
CA ASN A 18 2.52 9.68 30.82
C ASN A 18 3.76 8.89 31.27
N ALA A 19 4.76 9.54 31.87
CA ALA A 19 6.00 8.85 32.28
C ALA A 19 5.77 7.67 33.26
N ASP A 20 4.69 7.72 34.04
CA ASP A 20 4.28 6.67 34.96
C ASP A 20 3.52 5.52 34.28
N GLY A 21 3.28 5.61 32.98
CA GLY A 21 2.67 4.56 32.18
C GLY A 21 3.44 3.23 32.29
N GLU A 22 2.73 2.15 32.06
CA GLU A 22 3.23 0.79 32.28
C GLU A 22 4.02 0.24 31.10
N TYR A 23 3.72 0.71 29.89
CA TYR A 23 4.34 0.28 28.64
C TYR A 23 4.27 1.38 27.59
N VAL A 24 5.13 1.31 26.58
CA VAL A 24 4.91 2.02 25.31
C VAL A 24 3.98 1.18 24.45
N LEU A 25 2.97 1.82 23.84
CA LEU A 25 2.02 1.13 22.97
C LEU A 25 2.34 1.43 21.51
N TYR A 26 2.62 0.39 20.72
CA TYR A 26 2.69 0.51 19.27
C TYR A 26 1.41 -0.06 18.63
N TRP A 27 0.62 0.83 18.03
CA TRP A 27 -0.56 0.51 17.25
C TRP A 27 -0.19 0.36 15.76
N MET A 28 -0.01 -0.88 15.35
CA MET A 28 0.36 -1.27 13.99
C MET A 28 -0.90 -1.34 13.11
N ILE A 29 -0.96 -0.51 12.07
CA ILE A 29 -2.15 -0.35 11.20
C ILE A 29 -1.84 -0.44 9.71
N SER A 30 -0.65 -0.03 9.26
CA SER A 30 -0.26 -0.04 7.84
C SER A 30 1.11 -0.68 7.57
N ALA A 31 2.08 -0.58 8.48
CA ALA A 31 3.39 -1.22 8.35
C ALA A 31 3.41 -2.58 9.06
N ARG A 32 2.69 -3.56 8.52
CA ARG A 32 2.44 -4.88 9.13
C ARG A 32 3.63 -5.83 9.02
N ARG A 33 4.78 -5.39 9.50
CA ARG A 33 6.04 -6.12 9.49
C ARG A 33 6.92 -5.70 10.66
N PHE A 34 7.81 -6.60 11.03
CA PHE A 34 8.87 -6.32 11.99
C PHE A 34 10.04 -5.57 11.35
N ASN A 35 10.66 -6.12 10.30
CA ASN A 35 11.88 -5.53 9.73
C ASN A 35 11.61 -4.20 8.99
N TYR A 36 12.58 -3.28 9.03
CA TYR A 36 12.49 -1.98 8.33
C TYR A 36 11.20 -1.23 8.64
N ASN A 37 10.84 -1.17 9.92
CA ASN A 37 9.66 -0.50 10.42
C ASN A 37 10.09 0.66 11.32
N ALA A 38 9.90 1.89 10.84
CA ALA A 38 10.28 3.11 11.53
C ALA A 38 9.41 3.37 12.76
N ALA A 39 8.11 3.03 12.70
CA ALA A 39 7.20 3.16 13.82
C ALA A 39 7.57 2.22 14.97
N LEU A 40 7.88 0.96 14.64
CA LEU A 40 8.37 -0.02 15.62
C LEU A 40 9.72 0.40 16.22
N GLU A 41 10.66 0.90 15.39
CA GLU A 41 11.96 1.38 15.88
C GLU A 41 11.80 2.57 16.82
N HIS A 42 10.93 3.52 16.47
CA HIS A 42 10.66 4.67 17.32
C HIS A 42 10.00 4.26 18.64
N ALA A 43 9.00 3.37 18.61
CA ALA A 43 8.37 2.84 19.80
C ALA A 43 9.34 2.08 20.71
N ALA A 44 10.25 1.28 20.14
CA ALA A 44 11.28 0.58 20.90
C ALA A 44 12.31 1.55 21.51
N ASN A 45 12.68 2.62 20.81
CA ASN A 45 13.55 3.66 21.36
C ASN A 45 12.89 4.38 22.55
N LEU A 46 11.60 4.72 22.45
CA LEU A 46 10.85 5.29 23.57
C LEU A 46 10.73 4.31 24.74
N ALA A 47 10.46 3.03 24.47
CA ALA A 47 10.41 2.00 25.51
C ALA A 47 11.72 1.95 26.32
N LYS A 48 12.86 1.99 25.60
CA LYS A 48 14.19 2.04 26.21
C LYS A 48 14.45 3.34 26.97
N GLU A 49 14.03 4.48 26.43
CA GLU A 49 14.19 5.80 27.06
C GLU A 49 13.44 5.90 28.39
N TYR A 50 12.20 5.42 28.44
CA TYR A 50 11.37 5.45 29.65
C TYR A 50 11.58 4.23 30.57
N GLY A 51 12.42 3.27 30.18
CA GLY A 51 12.65 2.04 30.94
C GLY A 51 11.39 1.19 31.09
N LYS A 52 10.54 1.15 30.07
CA LYS A 52 9.26 0.42 30.05
C LYS A 52 9.25 -0.67 28.99
N PRO A 53 8.46 -1.73 29.16
CA PRO A 53 8.23 -2.72 28.11
C PRO A 53 7.46 -2.15 26.91
N LEU A 54 7.39 -2.92 25.82
CA LEU A 54 6.67 -2.55 24.60
C LEU A 54 5.50 -3.51 24.38
N LEU A 55 4.30 -2.96 24.24
CA LEU A 55 3.11 -3.67 23.79
C LEU A 55 2.82 -3.31 22.33
N VAL A 56 2.67 -4.31 21.48
CA VAL A 56 2.26 -4.13 20.08
C VAL A 56 0.85 -4.64 19.91
N VAL A 57 -0.02 -3.84 19.30
CA VAL A 57 -1.35 -4.27 18.84
C VAL A 57 -1.41 -4.09 17.33
N GLU A 58 -1.63 -5.20 16.61
CA GLU A 58 -1.93 -5.16 15.19
C GLU A 58 -3.44 -5.24 15.01
N GLU A 59 -4.03 -4.18 14.48
CA GLU A 59 -5.48 -4.05 14.34
C GLU A 59 -5.91 -4.28 12.89
N ILE A 60 -6.96 -5.07 12.68
CA ILE A 60 -7.67 -5.17 11.39
C ILE A 60 -9.10 -4.73 11.65
N SER A 61 -9.48 -3.56 11.12
CA SER A 61 -10.87 -3.13 11.10
C SER A 61 -11.61 -3.79 9.94
N THR A 62 -12.85 -4.16 10.20
CA THR A 62 -13.79 -4.76 9.26
C THR A 62 -14.96 -3.82 8.96
N SER A 63 -15.07 -2.73 9.71
CA SER A 63 -16.10 -1.68 9.59
C SER A 63 -15.96 -0.73 8.39
N HIS A 64 -15.09 -1.03 7.42
CA HIS A 64 -14.89 -0.18 6.24
C HIS A 64 -15.56 -0.77 5.00
N ARG A 65 -16.02 0.11 4.09
CA ARG A 65 -16.81 -0.25 2.90
C ARG A 65 -16.27 -1.44 2.09
N PHE A 66 -14.96 -1.52 1.90
CA PHE A 66 -14.34 -2.55 1.06
C PHE A 66 -13.81 -3.75 1.85
N ALA A 67 -14.28 -3.98 3.08
CA ALA A 67 -13.84 -5.14 3.85
C ALA A 67 -14.48 -6.40 3.25
N ASN A 68 -13.64 -7.38 2.93
CA ASN A 68 -14.08 -8.63 2.31
C ASN A 68 -13.16 -9.79 2.67
N ASP A 69 -13.59 -11.01 2.35
CA ASP A 69 -12.84 -12.23 2.68
C ASP A 69 -11.41 -12.20 2.12
N ARG A 70 -11.24 -11.74 0.88
CA ARG A 70 -9.94 -11.66 0.20
C ARG A 70 -8.92 -10.81 0.95
N ILE A 71 -9.29 -9.57 1.27
CA ILE A 71 -8.41 -8.63 1.96
C ILE A 71 -8.15 -9.13 3.37
N THR A 72 -9.22 -9.48 4.09
CA THR A 72 -9.14 -9.91 5.49
C THR A 72 -8.25 -11.13 5.65
N SER A 73 -8.43 -12.17 4.82
CA SER A 73 -7.57 -13.35 4.84
C SER A 73 -6.11 -13.02 4.51
N PHE A 74 -5.86 -12.17 3.51
CA PHE A 74 -4.50 -11.78 3.12
C PHE A 74 -3.75 -11.06 4.25
N VAL A 75 -4.43 -10.18 5.00
CA VAL A 75 -3.81 -9.48 6.14
C VAL A 75 -3.63 -10.42 7.33
N ILE A 76 -4.64 -11.24 7.67
CA ILE A 76 -4.54 -12.22 8.77
C ILE A 76 -3.38 -13.20 8.54
N GLN A 77 -3.12 -13.61 7.29
CA GLN A 77 -1.97 -14.46 6.97
C GLN A 77 -0.64 -13.84 7.39
N GLY A 78 -0.45 -12.52 7.24
CA GLY A 78 0.72 -11.81 7.73
C GLY A 78 0.73 -11.64 9.24
N MET A 79 -0.43 -11.33 9.84
CA MET A 79 -0.59 -11.24 11.29
C MET A 79 -0.20 -12.54 12.00
N VAL A 80 -0.57 -13.70 11.45
CA VAL A 80 -0.18 -15.01 12.00
C VAL A 80 1.35 -15.20 11.99
N GLU A 81 2.06 -14.72 10.97
CA GLU A 81 3.53 -14.73 10.95
C GLU A 81 4.13 -13.80 12.03
N ASN A 82 3.52 -12.64 12.25
CA ASN A 82 3.96 -11.67 13.25
C ASN A 82 3.89 -12.22 14.68
N ILE A 83 2.92 -13.08 15.01
CA ILE A 83 2.77 -13.67 16.36
C ILE A 83 4.05 -14.35 16.84
N SER A 84 4.62 -15.23 16.02
CA SER A 84 5.88 -15.93 16.35
C SER A 84 7.05 -14.96 16.37
N LEU A 85 7.12 -14.05 15.40
CA LEU A 85 8.23 -13.12 15.25
C LEU A 85 8.36 -12.15 16.43
N PHE A 86 7.25 -11.59 16.92
CA PHE A 86 7.27 -10.72 18.10
C PHE A 86 7.60 -11.50 19.37
N LYS A 87 7.09 -12.73 19.52
CA LYS A 87 7.41 -13.60 20.65
C LYS A 87 8.91 -13.93 20.71
N GLU A 88 9.53 -14.28 19.58
CA GLU A 88 10.98 -14.53 19.47
C GLU A 88 11.83 -13.31 19.84
N ASN A 89 11.30 -12.10 19.63
CA ASN A 89 11.95 -10.84 19.97
C ASN A 89 11.52 -10.29 21.34
N LYS A 90 10.88 -11.11 22.19
CA LYS A 90 10.47 -10.76 23.57
C LYS A 90 9.60 -9.51 23.64
N ILE A 91 8.64 -9.39 22.72
CA ILE A 91 7.64 -8.30 22.70
C ILE A 91 6.26 -8.92 22.79
N ARG A 92 5.38 -8.39 23.65
CA ARG A 92 3.98 -8.82 23.66
C ARG A 92 3.26 -8.25 22.44
N PHE A 93 2.51 -9.13 21.78
CA PHE A 93 1.82 -8.84 20.55
C PHE A 93 0.36 -9.26 20.67
N ILE A 94 -0.55 -8.33 20.38
CA ILE A 94 -1.99 -8.56 20.35
C ILE A 94 -2.43 -8.56 18.88
N PRO A 95 -2.68 -9.74 18.29
CA PRO A 95 -3.34 -9.83 17.00
C PRO A 95 -4.84 -9.59 17.18
N TRP A 96 -5.35 -8.47 16.69
CA TRP A 96 -6.76 -8.13 16.85
C TRP A 96 -7.46 -7.89 15.53
N VAL A 97 -8.54 -8.64 15.32
CA VAL A 97 -9.46 -8.49 14.18
C VAL A 97 -10.80 -8.05 14.76
N GLU A 98 -11.34 -6.98 14.20
CA GLU A 98 -12.67 -6.48 14.56
C GLU A 98 -13.73 -7.52 14.20
N THR A 99 -14.58 -7.85 15.18
CA THR A 99 -15.71 -8.78 15.03
C THR A 99 -16.97 -8.12 15.56
N PRO A 100 -18.17 -8.64 15.23
CA PRO A 100 -19.42 -8.15 15.81
C PRO A 100 -19.46 -8.18 17.36
N LEU A 101 -18.58 -8.98 18.00
CA LEU A 101 -18.46 -9.10 19.46
C LEU A 101 -17.44 -8.13 20.07
N SER A 102 -16.78 -7.29 19.26
CA SER A 102 -15.75 -6.35 19.71
C SER A 102 -16.25 -5.26 20.65
N GLY A 103 -17.57 -5.02 20.72
CA GLY A 103 -18.18 -4.04 21.63
C GLY A 103 -18.00 -2.57 21.20
N PRO A 104 -18.58 -1.60 21.94
CA PRO A 104 -18.66 -0.20 21.53
C PRO A 104 -17.41 0.64 21.84
N MET A 105 -16.54 0.18 22.75
CA MET A 105 -15.31 0.88 23.14
C MET A 105 -14.11 0.17 22.50
N GLY A 106 -13.40 0.86 21.61
CA GLY A 106 -12.28 0.27 20.86
C GLY A 106 -11.11 -0.14 21.75
N LEU A 107 -10.52 -1.30 21.48
CA LEU A 107 -9.36 -1.89 22.17
C LEU A 107 -8.25 -0.85 22.41
N LEU A 108 -7.94 -0.05 21.38
CA LEU A 108 -6.91 0.99 21.44
C LEU A 108 -7.14 1.99 22.58
N LYS A 109 -8.39 2.41 22.82
CA LYS A 109 -8.71 3.41 23.86
C LYS A 109 -8.44 2.88 25.25
N THR A 110 -8.71 1.60 25.51
CA THR A 110 -8.43 0.99 26.81
C THR A 110 -6.92 0.82 27.01
N LEU A 111 -6.21 0.27 26.03
CA LEU A 111 -4.76 0.11 26.10
C LEU A 111 -4.04 1.47 26.29
N CYS A 112 -4.54 2.52 25.64
CA CYS A 112 -3.98 3.87 25.75
C CYS A 112 -3.93 4.40 27.20
N LYS A 113 -4.91 4.08 28.05
CA LYS A 113 -5.00 4.63 29.42
C LYS A 113 -3.78 4.33 30.28
N ARG A 114 -3.26 3.09 30.18
CA ARG A 114 -2.11 2.57 30.93
C ARG A 114 -0.78 2.77 30.20
N SER A 115 -0.82 3.23 28.94
CA SER A 115 0.39 3.47 28.16
C SER A 115 1.12 4.76 28.57
N VAL A 116 2.43 4.80 28.32
CA VAL A 116 3.25 6.01 28.38
C VAL A 116 2.90 6.96 27.24
N VAL A 117 2.87 6.39 26.04
CA VAL A 117 2.66 7.06 24.76
C VAL A 117 2.17 6.03 23.76
N VAL A 118 1.38 6.47 22.79
CA VAL A 118 0.94 5.65 21.67
C VAL A 118 1.73 6.04 20.43
N VAL A 119 2.40 5.09 19.82
CA VAL A 119 3.05 5.22 18.51
C VAL A 119 2.20 4.47 17.49
N THR A 120 2.03 5.00 16.29
CA THR A 120 1.33 4.34 15.19
C THR A 120 2.04 4.61 13.86
N ASP A 121 1.61 3.91 12.81
CA ASP A 121 2.10 4.14 11.46
C ASP A 121 1.49 5.42 10.88
N GLU A 122 2.24 6.17 10.08
CA GLU A 122 1.67 7.20 9.22
C GLU A 122 1.23 6.59 7.88
N PHE A 123 0.02 6.90 7.41
CA PHE A 123 -0.44 6.51 6.07
C PHE A 123 -1.41 7.58 5.53
N PRO A 124 -1.23 8.07 4.28
CA PRO A 124 -1.84 9.34 3.85
C PRO A 124 -3.24 9.21 3.24
N THR A 125 -3.89 8.04 3.28
CA THR A 125 -5.20 7.86 2.62
C THR A 125 -6.08 6.80 3.28
N TYR A 126 -7.33 6.73 2.82
CA TYR A 126 -8.35 5.74 3.14
C TYR A 126 -8.53 5.54 4.66
N TYR A 127 -8.76 4.30 5.09
CA TYR A 127 -9.10 3.95 6.45
C TYR A 127 -8.00 4.26 7.48
N PRO A 128 -6.69 3.94 7.25
CA PRO A 128 -5.65 4.29 8.21
C PRO A 128 -5.62 5.79 8.55
N LEU A 129 -5.72 6.67 7.54
CA LEU A 129 -5.76 8.12 7.78
C LEU A 129 -6.97 8.52 8.64
N ALA A 130 -8.15 7.98 8.34
CA ALA A 130 -9.37 8.25 9.08
C ALA A 130 -9.27 7.76 10.53
N ALA A 131 -8.76 6.55 10.74
CA ALA A 131 -8.57 5.94 12.05
C ALA A 131 -7.58 6.74 12.91
N ILE A 132 -6.41 7.11 12.37
CA ILE A 132 -5.40 7.92 13.08
C ILE A 132 -5.98 9.29 13.45
N THR A 133 -6.72 9.92 12.54
CA THR A 133 -7.38 11.22 12.80
C THR A 133 -8.42 11.12 13.92
N ALA A 134 -9.23 10.06 13.93
CA ALA A 134 -10.21 9.80 14.98
C ALA A 134 -9.55 9.47 16.33
N ALA A 135 -8.47 8.67 16.31
CA ALA A 135 -7.67 8.35 17.49
C ALA A 135 -7.04 9.62 18.08
N GLY A 136 -6.46 10.50 17.26
CA GLY A 136 -5.86 11.75 17.72
C GLY A 136 -6.82 12.64 18.52
N ARG A 137 -8.10 12.64 18.16
CA ARG A 137 -9.17 13.39 18.86
C ARG A 137 -9.68 12.70 20.14
N SER A 138 -9.60 11.38 20.20
CA SER A 138 -10.30 10.57 21.23
C SER A 138 -9.39 9.97 22.29
N LEU A 139 -8.09 9.82 22.01
CA LEU A 139 -7.11 9.31 22.96
C LEU A 139 -6.72 10.37 24.00
N GLU A 140 -6.49 9.90 25.22
CA GLU A 140 -6.14 10.74 26.37
C GLU A 140 -4.63 10.94 26.53
N ARG A 141 -3.81 10.17 25.80
CA ARG A 141 -2.34 10.24 25.80
C ARG A 141 -1.80 10.78 24.48
N ARG A 142 -0.54 11.21 24.50
CA ARG A 142 0.23 11.57 23.30
C ARG A 142 0.13 10.43 22.26
N LEU A 143 -0.29 10.80 21.05
CA LEU A 143 -0.29 9.94 19.87
C LEU A 143 0.74 10.46 18.87
N ILE A 144 1.67 9.59 18.46
CA ILE A 144 2.74 9.87 17.51
C ILE A 144 2.55 8.96 16.29
N SER A 145 2.53 9.54 15.08
CA SER A 145 2.55 8.78 13.83
C SER A 145 3.95 8.78 13.23
N VAL A 146 4.39 7.64 12.68
CA VAL A 146 5.73 7.50 12.10
C VAL A 146 5.68 6.94 10.67
N ASP A 147 6.34 7.61 9.73
CA ASP A 147 6.36 7.24 8.31
C ASP A 147 7.28 6.03 8.01
N SER A 148 6.65 4.88 7.82
CA SER A 148 7.28 3.62 7.40
C SER A 148 7.03 3.26 5.92
N ASN A 149 6.60 4.21 5.07
CA ASN A 149 6.09 3.91 3.73
C ASN A 149 7.15 3.86 2.62
N GLY A 150 8.12 4.76 2.66
CA GLY A 150 8.96 5.09 1.51
C GLY A 150 10.43 5.34 1.84
N VAL A 151 11.27 5.34 0.81
CA VAL A 151 12.68 5.71 0.85
C VAL A 151 12.87 7.11 1.41
N PHE A 152 11.99 8.04 1.03
CA PHE A 152 12.00 9.39 1.56
C PHE A 152 10.88 9.57 2.60
N PRO A 153 11.13 10.29 3.71
CA PRO A 153 10.05 10.78 4.56
C PRO A 153 9.07 11.63 3.73
N MET A 154 7.77 11.35 3.84
CA MET A 154 6.73 12.10 3.11
C MET A 154 6.77 13.61 3.44
N SER A 155 7.20 13.95 4.65
CA SER A 155 7.35 15.31 5.18
C SER A 155 8.44 16.16 4.48
N TRP A 156 9.39 15.53 3.76
CA TRP A 156 10.50 16.25 3.14
C TRP A 156 10.10 17.09 1.93
N ALA A 157 9.03 16.72 1.24
CA ALA A 157 8.47 17.54 0.19
C ALA A 157 7.63 18.66 0.81
N SER A 158 7.72 19.88 0.26
CA SER A 158 6.90 21.00 0.73
C SER A 158 5.50 21.02 0.09
N SER A 159 5.29 20.26 -0.98
CA SER A 159 4.04 20.25 -1.75
C SER A 159 3.94 18.99 -2.63
N ALA A 160 2.74 18.76 -3.19
CA ALA A 160 2.53 17.73 -4.20
C ALA A 160 3.26 18.09 -5.50
N TYR A 161 4.06 17.16 -6.03
CA TYR A 161 4.69 17.31 -7.33
C TYR A 161 3.70 17.00 -8.45
N THR A 162 3.72 17.82 -9.51
CA THR A 162 2.81 17.66 -10.65
C THR A 162 3.31 16.66 -11.68
N THR A 163 4.62 16.39 -11.75
CA THR A 163 5.21 15.47 -12.73
C THR A 163 6.24 14.54 -12.11
N ALA A 164 6.42 13.36 -12.71
CA ALA A 164 7.50 12.46 -12.32
C ALA A 164 8.89 13.08 -12.54
N HIS A 165 9.07 13.97 -13.53
CA HIS A 165 10.36 14.63 -13.76
C HIS A 165 10.74 15.56 -12.59
N SER A 166 9.81 16.38 -12.11
CA SER A 166 10.05 17.23 -10.93
C SER A 166 10.28 16.40 -9.67
N TYR A 167 9.54 15.31 -9.47
CA TYR A 167 9.77 14.41 -8.34
C TYR A 167 11.14 13.71 -8.41
N ARG A 168 11.59 13.26 -9.60
CA ARG A 168 12.97 12.74 -9.77
C ARG A 168 14.02 13.75 -9.36
N ARG A 169 13.86 15.03 -9.70
CA ARG A 169 14.83 16.06 -9.30
C ARG A 169 14.90 16.21 -7.77
N PHE A 170 13.77 16.08 -7.08
CA PHE A 170 13.72 16.02 -5.61
C PHE A 170 14.42 14.77 -5.09
N MET A 171 14.06 13.60 -5.60
CA MET A 171 14.66 12.32 -5.24
C MET A 171 16.19 12.35 -5.39
N HIS A 172 16.68 12.73 -6.57
CA HIS A 172 18.11 12.80 -6.89
C HIS A 172 18.85 13.82 -6.02
N ALA A 173 18.18 14.89 -5.56
CA ALA A 173 18.79 15.90 -4.70
C ALA A 173 18.95 15.44 -3.25
N ASN A 174 18.13 14.49 -2.81
CA ASN A 174 18.01 14.10 -1.41
C ASN A 174 18.48 12.67 -1.13
N PHE A 175 18.72 11.86 -2.16
CA PHE A 175 19.03 10.43 -2.00
C PHE A 175 20.28 10.18 -1.15
N SER A 176 21.33 11.01 -1.30
CA SER A 176 22.58 10.84 -0.55
C SER A 176 22.41 10.92 0.98
N ARG A 177 21.35 11.62 1.45
CA ARG A 177 21.06 11.75 2.89
C ARG A 177 19.85 10.93 3.35
N CYS A 178 19.03 10.40 2.43
CA CYS A 178 17.80 9.71 2.84
C CYS A 178 18.08 8.42 3.62
N GLN A 179 19.23 7.77 3.37
CA GLN A 179 19.65 6.57 4.10
C GLN A 179 19.80 6.79 5.60
N GLU A 180 20.14 8.01 6.04
CA GLU A 180 20.19 8.36 7.47
C GLU A 180 18.82 8.24 8.13
N THR A 181 17.73 8.39 7.37
CA THR A 181 16.37 8.25 7.87
C THR A 181 15.86 6.81 7.85
N TRP A 182 16.57 5.88 7.22
CA TRP A 182 16.08 4.52 7.05
C TRP A 182 16.01 3.78 8.40
N PRO A 183 14.91 3.06 8.67
CA PRO A 183 14.84 2.21 9.84
C PRO A 183 15.79 1.03 9.70
N GLN A 184 16.25 0.52 10.83
CA GLN A 184 17.13 -0.62 10.90
C GLN A 184 16.45 -1.88 10.35
N ARG A 185 17.26 -2.75 9.75
CA ARG A 185 16.85 -4.09 9.31
C ARG A 185 16.20 -4.87 10.48
N SER A 186 16.69 -4.69 11.70
CA SER A 186 16.04 -5.15 12.94
C SER A 186 15.77 -3.93 13.82
N PRO A 187 14.52 -3.43 13.91
CA PRO A 187 14.23 -2.14 14.54
C PRO A 187 14.30 -2.13 16.07
N VAL A 188 14.57 -3.27 16.70
CA VAL A 188 14.62 -3.40 18.17
C VAL A 188 16.00 -3.87 18.63
N ASP A 189 16.46 -3.30 19.74
CA ASP A 189 17.68 -3.72 20.41
C ASP A 189 17.48 -5.07 21.11
N LYS A 190 18.11 -6.13 20.60
CA LYS A 190 18.00 -7.50 21.14
C LYS A 190 18.48 -7.65 22.58
N ASN A 191 19.28 -6.71 23.09
CA ASN A 191 19.78 -6.73 24.46
C ASN A 191 18.81 -6.08 25.46
N HIS A 192 17.78 -5.38 24.98
CA HIS A 192 16.76 -4.80 25.83
C HIS A 192 15.58 -5.77 25.99
N ASN A 193 15.03 -5.87 27.21
CA ASN A 193 13.86 -6.71 27.46
C ASN A 193 12.58 -5.87 27.33
N TYR A 194 11.87 -6.05 26.22
CA TYR A 194 10.59 -5.40 25.97
C TYR A 194 9.38 -6.16 26.54
N TRP A 195 9.62 -7.28 27.22
CA TRP A 195 8.57 -8.22 27.60
C TRP A 195 7.71 -7.69 28.75
N ILE A 196 6.39 -7.80 28.60
CA ILE A 196 5.41 -7.67 29.68
C ILE A 196 5.18 -9.09 30.22
N ASP A 197 5.31 -9.30 31.52
CA ASP A 197 5.06 -10.61 32.12
C ASP A 197 3.58 -11.02 32.05
N ASP A 198 3.28 -12.30 32.34
CA ASP A 198 1.92 -12.83 32.18
C ASP A 198 0.93 -12.21 33.18
N GLU A 199 1.36 -11.86 34.39
CA GLU A 199 0.49 -11.26 35.41
C GLU A 199 0.07 -9.85 34.99
N GLN A 200 1.04 -9.02 34.59
CA GLN A 200 0.78 -7.68 34.08
C GLN A 200 -0.04 -7.74 32.79
N PHE A 201 0.29 -8.63 31.85
CA PHE A 201 -0.46 -8.75 30.60
C PHE A 201 -1.91 -9.16 30.85
N ASN A 202 -2.17 -10.15 31.72
CA ASN A 202 -3.53 -10.57 32.05
C ASN A 202 -4.32 -9.42 32.70
N SER A 203 -3.70 -8.66 33.61
CA SER A 203 -4.33 -7.45 34.19
C SER A 203 -4.71 -6.42 33.11
N ILE A 204 -3.85 -6.18 32.12
CA ILE A 204 -4.14 -5.25 31.02
C ILE A 204 -5.34 -5.74 30.19
N ILE A 205 -5.40 -7.04 29.91
CA ILE A 205 -6.47 -7.62 29.09
C ILE A 205 -7.80 -7.72 29.85
N GLU A 206 -7.79 -7.98 31.16
CA GLU A 206 -9.01 -8.01 31.99
C GLU A 206 -9.76 -6.67 32.00
N GLU A 207 -9.02 -5.55 31.95
CA GLU A 207 -9.62 -4.21 31.82
C GLU A 207 -10.13 -3.90 30.40
N CYS A 208 -9.64 -4.63 29.39
CA CYS A 208 -10.13 -4.50 28.04
C CYS A 208 -11.52 -5.13 27.94
N THR A 209 -12.54 -4.30 27.73
CA THR A 209 -13.92 -4.74 27.45
C THR A 209 -14.04 -5.59 26.17
N VAL A 210 -12.95 -5.67 25.39
CA VAL A 210 -12.87 -6.31 24.08
C VAL A 210 -12.13 -7.63 24.21
N LYS A 211 -12.72 -8.71 23.71
CA LYS A 211 -12.07 -10.03 23.68
C LYS A 211 -11.04 -10.11 22.56
N ILE A 212 -9.85 -10.61 22.87
CA ILE A 212 -8.84 -10.96 21.86
C ILE A 212 -9.34 -12.19 21.09
N PRO A 213 -9.33 -12.18 19.74
CA PRO A 213 -9.70 -13.35 18.95
C PRO A 213 -8.81 -14.56 19.31
N PRO A 214 -9.40 -15.77 19.48
CA PRO A 214 -8.61 -16.97 19.74
C PRO A 214 -7.60 -17.23 18.62
N PHE A 215 -6.38 -17.66 18.97
CA PHE A 215 -5.34 -17.99 18.00
C PHE A 215 -5.82 -19.05 16.98
N GLU A 216 -6.57 -20.05 17.44
CA GLU A 216 -7.14 -21.08 16.55
C GLU A 216 -8.05 -20.46 15.48
N TRP A 217 -8.86 -19.46 15.84
CA TRP A 217 -9.74 -18.78 14.90
C TRP A 217 -8.93 -17.96 13.87
N LEU A 218 -7.90 -17.22 14.32
CA LEU A 218 -6.99 -16.50 13.42
C LEU A 218 -6.29 -17.45 12.45
N TRP A 219 -5.80 -18.58 12.96
CA TRP A 219 -5.17 -19.61 12.14
C TRP A 219 -6.14 -20.13 11.08
N ARG A 220 -7.39 -20.47 11.45
CA ARG A 220 -8.41 -20.91 10.48
C ARG A 220 -8.74 -19.84 9.43
N CYS A 221 -8.84 -18.56 9.81
CA CYS A 221 -9.04 -17.45 8.87
C CYS A 221 -7.87 -17.26 7.90
N SER A 222 -6.65 -17.61 8.34
CA SER A 222 -5.45 -17.57 7.51
C SER A 222 -5.39 -18.71 6.48
N GLU A 223 -6.17 -19.77 6.70
CA GLU A 223 -6.29 -20.89 5.77
C GLU A 223 -7.23 -20.57 4.61
N GLY A 224 -6.93 -21.08 3.42
CA GLY A 224 -7.82 -20.97 2.27
C GLY A 224 -8.94 -22.00 2.29
N GLY A 225 -9.79 -21.97 1.26
CA GLY A 225 -10.83 -22.99 1.06
C GLY A 225 -11.97 -22.91 2.08
N SER A 226 -12.60 -24.05 2.36
CA SER A 226 -13.77 -24.11 3.25
C SER A 226 -13.46 -23.73 4.69
N THR A 227 -12.27 -24.06 5.21
CA THR A 227 -11.85 -23.71 6.58
C THR A 227 -11.84 -22.21 6.80
N GLY A 228 -11.17 -21.46 5.91
CA GLY A 228 -11.13 -19.99 5.98
C GLY A 228 -12.51 -19.37 5.82
N LYS A 229 -13.29 -19.86 4.84
CA LYS A 229 -14.65 -19.37 4.58
C LYS A 229 -15.58 -19.53 5.78
N ILE A 230 -15.54 -20.68 6.45
CA ILE A 230 -16.33 -20.94 7.67
C ILE A 230 -15.85 -20.07 8.84
N ALA A 231 -14.55 -19.82 8.95
CA ALA A 231 -14.03 -18.99 10.03
C ALA A 231 -14.37 -17.50 9.83
N LEU A 232 -14.27 -17.00 8.60
CA LEU A 232 -14.57 -15.60 8.25
C LEU A 232 -16.07 -15.30 8.24
N SER A 233 -16.95 -16.29 8.08
CA SER A 233 -18.40 -16.07 8.09
C SER A 233 -18.97 -15.54 9.41
N SER A 234 -18.15 -15.48 10.48
CA SER A 234 -18.51 -14.83 11.75
C SER A 234 -18.20 -13.33 11.78
N VAL A 235 -17.61 -12.78 10.72
CA VAL A 235 -17.21 -11.37 10.57
C VAL A 235 -18.19 -10.69 9.61
N ASP A 236 -18.62 -9.47 9.92
CA ASP A 236 -19.54 -8.70 9.08
C ASP A 236 -18.76 -7.99 7.95
N ILE A 237 -18.48 -8.72 6.87
CA ILE A 237 -17.73 -8.27 5.69
C ILE A 237 -18.35 -8.82 4.40
N ASP A 238 -17.94 -8.31 3.24
CA ASP A 238 -18.37 -8.85 1.95
C ASP A 238 -17.75 -10.23 1.69
N HIS A 239 -18.61 -11.26 1.67
CA HIS A 239 -18.23 -12.66 1.43
C HIS A 239 -18.34 -13.07 -0.05
N GLU A 240 -18.71 -12.17 -0.96
CA GLU A 240 -18.75 -12.43 -2.41
C GLU A 240 -17.33 -12.36 -3.03
N VAL A 241 -16.43 -11.57 -2.44
CA VAL A 241 -15.04 -11.45 -2.90
C VAL A 241 -14.16 -12.49 -2.19
N GLU A 242 -14.08 -13.68 -2.77
CA GLU A 242 -13.36 -14.80 -2.18
C GLU A 242 -11.82 -14.60 -2.11
N PRO A 243 -11.13 -15.23 -1.13
CA PRO A 243 -9.68 -15.25 -1.03
C PRO A 243 -9.00 -15.89 -2.24
N VAL A 244 -7.84 -15.34 -2.61
CA VAL A 244 -7.08 -15.82 -3.77
C VAL A 244 -6.23 -17.03 -3.36
N LYS A 245 -6.61 -18.22 -3.84
CA LYS A 245 -6.02 -19.52 -3.44
C LYS A 245 -4.49 -19.60 -3.49
N HIS A 246 -3.85 -18.93 -4.46
CA HIS A 246 -2.40 -19.03 -4.69
C HIS A 246 -1.61 -17.78 -4.27
N ILE A 247 -2.26 -16.81 -3.64
CA ILE A 247 -1.64 -15.57 -3.18
C ILE A 247 -1.79 -15.50 -1.67
N ARG A 248 -0.72 -15.87 -0.96
CA ARG A 248 -0.66 -15.81 0.51
C ARG A 248 0.02 -14.51 0.97
N GLY A 249 -0.62 -13.79 1.88
CA GLY A 249 -0.05 -12.63 2.56
C GLY A 249 1.13 -12.99 3.48
N GLY A 250 1.64 -11.99 4.18
CA GLY A 250 2.78 -12.13 5.07
C GLY A 250 4.15 -11.90 4.41
N ARG A 251 5.12 -11.68 5.29
CA ARG A 251 6.49 -11.27 4.95
C ARG A 251 7.25 -12.40 4.25
N ASN A 252 7.04 -13.65 4.64
CA ASN A 252 7.79 -14.77 4.09
C ASN A 252 7.59 -14.93 2.58
N MET A 253 6.33 -14.81 2.12
CA MET A 253 6.02 -14.84 0.69
C MET A 253 6.61 -13.64 -0.05
N ALA A 254 6.54 -12.44 0.55
CA ALA A 254 7.15 -11.24 -0.01
C ALA A 254 8.67 -11.39 -0.20
N ALA A 255 9.37 -11.88 0.82
CA ALA A 255 10.81 -12.11 0.77
C ALA A 255 11.20 -13.15 -0.30
N LYS A 256 10.42 -14.24 -0.42
CA LYS A 256 10.61 -15.24 -1.48
C LYS A 256 10.45 -14.63 -2.88
N LYS A 257 9.41 -13.81 -3.09
CA LYS A 257 9.17 -13.12 -4.36
C LYS A 257 10.30 -12.13 -4.68
N LEU A 258 10.76 -11.36 -3.69
CA LEU A 258 11.88 -10.44 -3.85
C LEU A 258 13.15 -11.20 -4.27
N SER A 259 13.48 -12.29 -3.59
CA SER A 259 14.66 -13.11 -3.90
C SER A 259 14.67 -13.61 -5.35
N VAL A 260 13.53 -14.15 -5.83
CA VAL A 260 13.38 -14.58 -7.23
C VAL A 260 13.51 -13.41 -8.20
N PHE A 261 12.93 -12.25 -7.86
CA PHE A 261 13.02 -11.07 -8.72
C PHE A 261 14.46 -10.56 -8.87
N LEU A 262 15.18 -10.39 -7.76
CA LEU A 262 16.56 -9.92 -7.76
C LEU A 262 17.47 -10.86 -8.54
N LYS A 263 17.29 -12.17 -8.38
CA LYS A 263 18.12 -13.18 -9.03
C LYS A 263 17.83 -13.32 -10.53
N ASP A 264 16.55 -13.40 -10.91
CA ASP A 264 16.17 -13.93 -12.22
C ASP A 264 15.52 -12.89 -13.15
N ARG A 265 15.14 -11.71 -12.64
CA ARG A 265 14.24 -10.79 -13.37
C ARG A 265 14.69 -9.33 -13.44
N LEU A 266 15.43 -8.83 -12.44
CA LEU A 266 15.78 -7.41 -12.33
C LEU A 266 16.47 -6.85 -13.59
N GLU A 267 17.48 -7.54 -14.11
CA GLU A 267 18.25 -7.06 -15.28
C GLU A 267 17.40 -6.93 -16.55
N ARG A 268 16.45 -7.85 -16.74
CA ARG A 268 15.52 -7.86 -17.88
C ARG A 268 14.22 -7.09 -17.63
N TYR A 269 14.07 -6.44 -16.47
CA TYR A 269 12.85 -5.70 -16.11
C TYR A 269 12.44 -4.69 -17.18
N HIS A 270 13.39 -3.92 -17.70
CA HIS A 270 13.14 -2.90 -18.72
C HIS A 270 12.61 -3.46 -20.05
N ILE A 271 12.90 -4.73 -20.36
CA ILE A 271 12.46 -5.43 -21.58
C ILE A 271 11.12 -6.13 -21.33
N ASP A 272 11.04 -6.91 -20.25
CA ASP A 272 10.00 -7.92 -20.05
C ASP A 272 8.91 -7.52 -19.04
N ARG A 273 8.89 -6.27 -18.55
CA ARG A 273 7.83 -5.78 -17.64
C ARG A 273 6.42 -5.78 -18.24
N ASN A 274 6.30 -5.86 -19.57
CA ASN A 274 5.01 -5.95 -20.28
C ASN A 274 4.81 -7.32 -20.97
N ASN A 275 5.65 -8.32 -20.66
CA ASN A 275 5.58 -9.65 -21.24
C ASN A 275 4.60 -10.51 -20.43
N PHE A 276 3.64 -11.15 -21.10
CA PHE A 276 2.61 -11.99 -20.46
C PHE A 276 3.02 -13.45 -20.30
N GLU A 277 4.04 -13.91 -21.05
CA GLU A 277 4.52 -15.31 -20.99
C GLU A 277 5.65 -15.47 -19.97
N SER A 278 6.59 -14.54 -19.95
CA SER A 278 7.71 -14.51 -19.00
C SER A 278 7.85 -13.12 -18.37
N PRO A 279 6.89 -12.70 -17.53
CA PRO A 279 6.90 -11.38 -16.92
C PRO A 279 8.11 -11.20 -16.01
N SER A 280 8.78 -10.05 -16.14
CA SER A 280 9.89 -9.68 -15.26
C SER A 280 9.49 -8.78 -14.10
N VAL A 281 8.20 -8.61 -13.83
CA VAL A 281 7.71 -7.84 -12.68
C VAL A 281 7.88 -8.60 -11.36
N THR A 282 7.90 -7.85 -10.25
CA THR A 282 8.03 -8.39 -8.89
C THR A 282 6.75 -9.11 -8.43
N GLY A 283 5.59 -8.57 -8.81
CA GLY A 283 4.31 -8.97 -8.25
C GLY A 283 4.21 -8.70 -6.74
N LEU A 284 4.92 -7.68 -6.22
CA LEU A 284 4.98 -7.36 -4.78
C LEU A 284 3.95 -6.32 -4.33
N SER A 285 3.13 -5.75 -5.21
CA SER A 285 2.24 -4.64 -4.86
C SER A 285 1.27 -4.95 -3.70
N PRO A 286 0.65 -6.14 -3.57
CA PRO A 286 -0.15 -6.47 -2.38
C PRO A 286 0.64 -6.42 -1.07
N TRP A 287 1.87 -6.93 -1.08
CA TRP A 287 2.72 -6.98 0.11
C TRP A 287 3.30 -5.62 0.48
N LEU A 288 3.53 -4.75 -0.52
CA LEU A 288 3.90 -3.36 -0.29
C LEU A 288 2.73 -2.54 0.25
N HIS A 289 1.51 -2.79 -0.24
CA HIS A 289 0.30 -2.10 0.18
C HIS A 289 -0.02 -2.37 1.66
N PHE A 290 -0.08 -3.65 2.05
CA PHE A 290 -0.35 -4.03 3.45
C PHE A 290 0.91 -3.98 4.34
N GLY A 291 2.03 -3.48 3.82
CA GLY A 291 3.25 -3.27 4.59
C GLY A 291 3.95 -4.54 5.07
N HIS A 292 3.72 -5.70 4.46
CA HIS A 292 4.43 -6.96 4.73
C HIS A 292 5.91 -6.92 4.32
N ILE A 293 6.28 -6.02 3.39
CA ILE A 293 7.67 -5.76 2.98
C ILE A 293 7.90 -4.26 2.83
N SER A 294 9.11 -3.79 3.17
CA SER A 294 9.48 -2.38 3.03
C SER A 294 9.98 -2.06 1.62
N SER A 295 9.64 -0.88 1.08
CA SER A 295 10.28 -0.35 -0.13
C SER A 295 11.77 -0.06 0.09
N ILE A 296 12.14 0.38 1.30
CA ILE A 296 13.53 0.58 1.72
C ILE A 296 14.30 -0.74 1.66
N GLU A 297 13.72 -1.83 2.17
CA GLU A 297 14.33 -3.15 2.10
C GLU A 297 14.62 -3.58 0.66
N ILE A 298 13.65 -3.37 -0.25
CA ILE A 298 13.83 -3.72 -1.66
C ILE A 298 14.98 -2.89 -2.27
N VAL A 299 14.98 -1.57 -2.04
CA VAL A 299 16.00 -0.67 -2.59
C VAL A 299 17.38 -0.99 -2.02
N GLU A 300 17.50 -1.17 -0.71
CA GLU A 300 18.76 -1.53 -0.06
C GLU A 300 19.31 -2.85 -0.62
N ASN A 301 18.49 -3.90 -0.74
CA ASN A 301 18.94 -5.17 -1.32
C ASN A 301 19.39 -5.03 -2.78
N ILE A 302 18.77 -4.13 -3.57
CA ILE A 302 19.22 -3.84 -4.94
C ILE A 302 20.60 -3.19 -4.89
N LEU A 303 20.77 -2.12 -4.12
CA LEU A 303 22.03 -1.38 -4.05
C LEU A 303 23.17 -2.28 -3.54
N ASP A 304 22.92 -3.08 -2.51
CA ASP A 304 23.87 -4.05 -1.97
C ASP A 304 24.26 -5.10 -3.04
N SER A 305 23.27 -5.68 -3.73
CA SER A 305 23.54 -6.71 -4.76
C SER A 305 24.32 -6.16 -5.96
N GLN A 306 24.15 -4.87 -6.25
CA GLN A 306 24.83 -4.15 -7.32
C GLN A 306 26.14 -3.51 -6.85
N LYS A 307 26.50 -3.64 -5.56
CA LYS A 307 27.66 -2.98 -4.92
C LYS A 307 27.70 -1.49 -5.21
N TRP A 308 26.52 -0.86 -5.19
CA TRP A 308 26.38 0.53 -5.60
C TRP A 308 27.02 1.47 -4.57
N LEU A 309 27.78 2.44 -5.07
CA LEU A 309 28.39 3.49 -4.27
C LEU A 309 27.93 4.88 -4.74
N PRO A 310 27.79 5.88 -3.83
CA PRO A 310 27.37 7.24 -4.20
C PRO A 310 28.21 7.90 -5.31
N GLU A 311 29.47 7.52 -5.48
CA GLU A 311 30.37 8.02 -6.53
C GLU A 311 29.91 7.64 -7.95
N GLN A 312 29.03 6.64 -8.10
CA GLN A 312 28.44 6.27 -9.38
C GLN A 312 27.37 7.27 -9.85
N ILE A 313 26.94 8.20 -8.99
CA ILE A 313 25.93 9.20 -9.33
C ILE A 313 26.42 10.13 -10.43
N THR A 314 25.67 10.21 -11.52
CA THR A 314 25.94 11.16 -12.61
C THR A 314 25.08 12.42 -12.45
N MET A 315 25.62 13.44 -11.77
CA MET A 315 24.86 14.66 -11.44
C MET A 315 24.31 15.43 -12.66
N SER A 316 24.95 15.35 -13.82
CA SER A 316 24.45 15.95 -15.07
C SER A 316 23.14 15.33 -15.56
N ARG A 317 22.78 14.13 -15.09
CA ARG A 317 21.53 13.41 -15.38
C ARG A 317 20.44 13.66 -14.32
N LYS A 318 20.55 14.70 -13.49
CA LYS A 318 19.55 15.02 -12.47
C LYS A 318 18.16 15.22 -13.07
N GLY A 319 17.18 14.42 -12.62
CA GLY A 319 15.81 14.41 -13.14
C GLY A 319 15.57 13.46 -14.32
N SER A 320 16.62 12.87 -14.90
CA SER A 320 16.51 11.86 -15.95
C SER A 320 15.97 10.54 -15.41
N ARG A 321 15.30 9.77 -16.28
CA ARG A 321 14.78 8.43 -15.95
C ARG A 321 15.86 7.37 -15.87
N GLU A 322 16.99 7.62 -16.51
CA GLU A 322 18.11 6.69 -16.63
C GLU A 322 19.44 7.45 -16.67
N GLY A 323 20.51 6.72 -16.34
CA GLY A 323 21.88 7.18 -16.31
C GLY A 323 22.24 8.03 -15.09
N TRP A 324 21.33 8.26 -14.15
CA TRP A 324 21.66 9.01 -12.93
C TRP A 324 22.31 8.11 -11.88
N TRP A 325 21.84 6.87 -11.74
CA TRP A 325 22.37 5.92 -10.77
C TRP A 325 23.72 5.34 -11.18
N GLY A 326 24.00 5.28 -12.49
CA GLY A 326 25.18 4.59 -13.01
C GLY A 326 25.03 3.08 -12.94
N LEU A 327 23.79 2.58 -13.08
CA LEU A 327 23.43 1.16 -13.01
C LEU A 327 22.86 0.68 -14.35
N SER A 328 22.59 -0.62 -14.46
CA SER A 328 21.99 -1.19 -15.68
C SER A 328 20.59 -0.62 -15.94
N ALA A 329 20.17 -0.62 -17.21
CA ALA A 329 18.84 -0.15 -17.60
C ALA A 329 17.71 -0.93 -16.91
N GLY A 330 17.91 -2.23 -16.62
CA GLY A 330 16.97 -3.04 -15.86
C GLY A 330 16.77 -2.51 -14.44
N VAL A 331 17.88 -2.26 -13.75
CA VAL A 331 17.90 -1.73 -12.38
C VAL A 331 17.31 -0.32 -12.32
N GLU A 332 17.79 0.61 -13.14
CA GLU A 332 17.31 2.00 -13.12
C GLU A 332 15.81 2.11 -13.48
N SER A 333 15.35 1.29 -14.43
CA SER A 333 13.92 1.22 -14.79
C SER A 333 13.06 0.74 -13.63
N PHE A 334 13.53 -0.22 -12.84
CA PHE A 334 12.82 -0.68 -11.66
C PHE A 334 12.88 0.33 -10.50
N LEU A 335 14.04 0.94 -10.24
CA LEU A 335 14.21 2.00 -9.24
C LEU A 335 13.27 3.19 -9.53
N ASP A 336 13.07 3.54 -10.80
CA ASP A 336 12.08 4.56 -11.17
C ASP A 336 10.65 4.16 -10.79
N GLN A 337 10.29 2.88 -10.85
CA GLN A 337 8.95 2.43 -10.46
C GLN A 337 8.78 2.40 -8.93
N ILE A 338 9.71 1.75 -8.21
CA ILE A 338 9.59 1.53 -6.76
C ILE A 338 9.86 2.80 -5.93
N ILE A 339 10.64 3.75 -6.45
CA ILE A 339 10.92 5.04 -5.81
C ILE A 339 10.08 6.14 -6.46
N THR A 340 10.40 6.55 -7.70
CA THR A 340 9.77 7.74 -8.31
C THR A 340 8.27 7.62 -8.43
N TRP A 341 7.76 6.59 -9.11
CA TRP A 341 6.32 6.50 -9.38
C TRP A 341 5.53 6.15 -8.14
N ARG A 342 6.05 5.22 -7.32
CA ARG A 342 5.41 4.85 -6.06
C ARG A 342 5.31 6.06 -5.14
N GLU A 343 6.41 6.74 -4.87
CA GLU A 343 6.42 7.83 -3.90
C GLU A 343 5.86 9.13 -4.44
N LEU A 344 5.75 9.31 -5.76
CA LEU A 344 4.92 10.37 -6.33
C LEU A 344 3.45 10.21 -5.91
N GLY A 345 2.95 8.98 -5.84
CA GLY A 345 1.59 8.71 -5.35
C GLY A 345 1.43 9.03 -3.87
N PHE A 346 2.37 8.60 -3.02
CA PHE A 346 2.39 8.94 -1.59
C PHE A 346 2.51 10.46 -1.37
N ASN A 347 3.40 11.13 -2.10
CA ASN A 347 3.55 12.58 -2.07
C ASN A 347 2.24 13.30 -2.45
N ASN A 348 1.54 12.84 -3.48
CA ASN A 348 0.26 13.43 -3.86
C ASN A 348 -0.80 13.23 -2.75
N ALA A 349 -0.93 12.01 -2.23
CA ALA A 349 -1.90 11.72 -1.16
C ALA A 349 -1.62 12.51 0.13
N PHE A 350 -0.34 12.66 0.49
CA PHE A 350 0.07 13.36 1.70
C PHE A 350 -0.20 14.87 1.65
N HIS A 351 -0.01 15.51 0.49
CA HIS A 351 -0.18 16.97 0.35
C HIS A 351 -1.53 17.42 -0.23
N ASN A 352 -2.32 16.50 -0.78
CA ASN A 352 -3.61 16.82 -1.37
C ASN A 352 -4.71 15.99 -0.71
N SER A 353 -5.52 16.63 0.14
CA SER A 353 -6.66 15.98 0.80
C SER A 353 -7.72 15.45 -0.16
N ASN A 354 -7.76 15.97 -1.40
CA ASN A 354 -8.70 15.56 -2.44
C ASN A 354 -8.05 14.62 -3.47
N HIS A 355 -6.90 14.01 -3.17
CA HIS A 355 -6.16 13.15 -4.11
C HIS A 355 -6.99 11.97 -4.67
N ASP A 356 -8.02 11.55 -3.95
CA ASP A 356 -8.97 10.49 -4.28
C ASP A 356 -10.24 11.01 -5.00
N LYS A 357 -10.32 12.31 -5.33
CA LYS A 357 -11.47 12.95 -5.98
C LYS A 357 -11.17 13.40 -7.41
N PHE A 358 -12.18 13.33 -8.29
CA PHE A 358 -12.08 13.78 -9.68
C PHE A 358 -11.58 15.23 -9.81
N GLU A 359 -12.01 16.11 -8.92
CA GLU A 359 -11.71 17.54 -8.94
C GLU A 359 -10.21 17.85 -8.82
N SER A 360 -9.41 16.89 -8.38
CA SER A 360 -7.96 17.04 -8.20
C SER A 360 -7.13 16.74 -9.46
N ILE A 361 -7.74 16.37 -10.59
CA ILE A 361 -7.01 16.26 -11.85
C ILE A 361 -6.57 17.65 -12.35
N PRO A 362 -5.54 17.74 -13.22
CA PRO A 362 -5.08 19.02 -13.74
C PRO A 362 -6.15 19.79 -14.52
N GLU A 363 -6.09 21.12 -14.49
CA GLU A 363 -7.09 21.97 -15.14
C GLU A 363 -7.20 21.73 -16.65
N TRP A 364 -6.06 21.52 -17.34
CA TRP A 364 -6.06 21.20 -18.77
C TRP A 364 -6.86 19.92 -19.10
N ALA A 365 -6.85 18.95 -18.17
CA ALA A 365 -7.56 17.69 -18.34
C ALA A 365 -9.06 17.88 -18.11
N LYS A 366 -9.47 18.70 -17.13
CA LYS A 366 -10.88 19.04 -16.92
C LYS A 366 -11.47 19.77 -18.12
N ILE A 367 -10.75 20.76 -18.65
CA ILE A 367 -11.18 21.54 -19.82
C ILE A 367 -11.41 20.62 -21.01
N THR A 368 -10.39 19.82 -21.39
CA THR A 368 -10.53 18.95 -22.57
C THR A 368 -11.60 17.89 -22.39
N LEU A 369 -11.77 17.33 -21.18
CA LEU A 369 -12.84 16.37 -20.92
C LEU A 369 -14.23 17.02 -20.97
N SER A 370 -14.34 18.28 -20.55
CA SER A 370 -15.60 19.05 -20.63
C SER A 370 -15.95 19.45 -22.07
N GLU A 371 -14.97 19.79 -22.90
CA GLU A 371 -15.17 20.10 -24.32
C GLU A 371 -15.73 18.90 -25.11
N HIS A 372 -15.52 17.68 -24.59
CA HIS A 372 -15.92 16.41 -25.19
C HIS A 372 -17.04 15.69 -24.38
N SER A 373 -17.82 16.43 -23.58
CA SER A 373 -18.93 15.85 -22.80
C SER A 373 -20.05 15.30 -23.69
N ASP A 374 -20.30 15.96 -24.82
CA ASP A 374 -21.46 15.70 -25.68
C ASP A 374 -21.13 14.75 -26.85
N ASP A 375 -19.91 14.22 -26.89
CA ASP A 375 -19.49 13.23 -27.89
C ASP A 375 -20.30 11.94 -27.74
N GLU A 376 -20.67 11.33 -28.88
CA GLU A 376 -21.38 10.06 -28.91
C GLU A 376 -20.55 8.91 -28.30
N ARG A 377 -21.17 8.09 -27.45
CA ARG A 377 -20.52 7.02 -26.68
C ARG A 377 -21.32 5.72 -26.76
N LEU A 378 -20.60 4.61 -26.86
CA LEU A 378 -21.14 3.32 -26.42
C LEU A 378 -21.07 3.29 -24.89
N MET A 379 -22.20 3.11 -24.23
CA MET A 379 -22.28 3.10 -22.76
C MET A 379 -22.54 1.69 -22.21
N TYR A 380 -21.96 1.43 -21.04
CA TYR A 380 -22.25 0.24 -20.23
C TYR A 380 -22.84 0.66 -18.89
N THR A 381 -23.55 -0.25 -18.24
CA THR A 381 -23.91 -0.10 -16.82
C THR A 381 -22.72 -0.51 -15.94
N PHE A 382 -22.71 -0.04 -14.67
CA PHE A 382 -21.70 -0.48 -13.71
C PHE A 382 -21.67 -2.01 -13.56
N GLU A 383 -22.84 -2.67 -13.52
CA GLU A 383 -22.96 -4.12 -13.40
C GLU A 383 -22.31 -4.85 -14.59
N GLN A 384 -22.47 -4.35 -15.83
CA GLN A 384 -21.81 -4.92 -17.00
C GLN A 384 -20.29 -4.74 -16.94
N ILE A 385 -19.81 -3.58 -16.47
CA ILE A 385 -18.38 -3.34 -16.25
C ILE A 385 -17.85 -4.29 -15.17
N GLU A 386 -18.48 -4.33 -14.00
CA GLU A 386 -18.06 -5.17 -12.86
C GLU A 386 -17.94 -6.64 -13.27
N ASN A 387 -18.91 -7.16 -14.03
CA ASN A 387 -18.98 -8.55 -14.47
C ASN A 387 -18.21 -8.88 -15.75
N ALA A 388 -17.39 -7.96 -16.28
CA ALA A 388 -16.62 -8.16 -17.51
C ALA A 388 -17.49 -8.48 -18.75
N GLN A 389 -18.63 -7.78 -18.89
CA GLN A 389 -19.63 -8.00 -19.94
C GLN A 389 -19.61 -6.89 -20.98
N THR A 390 -18.44 -6.65 -21.58
CA THR A 390 -18.28 -5.68 -22.67
C THR A 390 -18.04 -6.38 -24.01
N HIS A 391 -18.08 -5.62 -25.10
CA HIS A 391 -17.70 -6.10 -26.42
C HIS A 391 -16.18 -6.29 -26.57
N ASP A 392 -15.37 -5.72 -25.66
CA ASP A 392 -13.91 -5.72 -25.74
C ASP A 392 -13.33 -6.89 -24.93
N ASP A 393 -12.94 -7.93 -25.64
CA ASP A 393 -12.40 -9.18 -25.11
C ASP A 393 -11.06 -9.02 -24.38
N VAL A 394 -10.26 -7.99 -24.69
CA VAL A 394 -9.03 -7.67 -23.91
C VAL A 394 -9.39 -7.02 -22.59
N TRP A 395 -10.36 -6.12 -22.62
CA TRP A 395 -10.84 -5.47 -21.41
C TRP A 395 -11.51 -6.46 -20.46
N ASN A 396 -12.39 -7.33 -20.98
CA ASN A 396 -13.04 -8.37 -20.18
C ASN A 396 -12.00 -9.29 -19.54
N ALA A 397 -10.94 -9.68 -20.26
CA ALA A 397 -9.86 -10.49 -19.69
C ALA A 397 -9.10 -9.76 -18.57
N ALA A 398 -8.87 -8.45 -18.71
CA ALA A 398 -8.24 -7.64 -17.66
C ALA A 398 -9.11 -7.51 -16.41
N GLN A 399 -10.42 -7.34 -16.59
CA GLN A 399 -11.39 -7.34 -15.49
C GLN A 399 -11.45 -8.73 -14.82
N GLN A 400 -11.47 -9.81 -15.59
CA GLN A 400 -11.45 -11.18 -15.07
C GLN A 400 -10.15 -11.49 -14.30
N GLU A 401 -8.99 -11.01 -14.74
CA GLU A 401 -7.74 -11.13 -13.98
C GLU A 401 -7.86 -10.47 -12.60
N LEU A 402 -8.44 -9.26 -12.54
CA LEU A 402 -8.68 -8.54 -11.29
C LEU A 402 -9.67 -9.32 -10.38
N LEU A 403 -10.77 -9.80 -10.94
CA LEU A 403 -11.77 -10.58 -10.20
C LEU A 403 -11.19 -11.89 -9.65
N GLN A 404 -10.39 -12.61 -10.42
CA GLN A 404 -9.89 -13.94 -10.04
C GLN A 404 -8.63 -13.89 -9.17
N THR A 405 -7.76 -12.90 -9.38
CA THR A 405 -6.42 -12.87 -8.76
C THR A 405 -6.20 -11.70 -7.81
N GLY A 406 -7.10 -10.70 -7.82
CA GLY A 406 -6.94 -9.48 -7.04
C GLY A 406 -5.75 -8.62 -7.49
N ILE A 407 -5.17 -8.89 -8.65
CA ILE A 407 -4.09 -8.10 -9.24
C ILE A 407 -4.43 -7.96 -10.72
N ILE A 408 -4.13 -6.80 -11.31
CA ILE A 408 -4.28 -6.57 -12.74
C ILE A 408 -2.93 -6.18 -13.32
N HIS A 409 -2.57 -6.75 -14.47
CA HIS A 409 -1.31 -6.46 -15.12
C HIS A 409 -1.17 -4.94 -15.39
N ASN A 410 -0.04 -4.32 -15.01
CA ASN A 410 0.11 -2.86 -15.00
C ASN A 410 -0.22 -2.18 -16.35
N TYR A 411 0.24 -2.75 -17.47
CA TYR A 411 -0.12 -2.22 -18.79
C TYR A 411 -1.62 -2.27 -19.07
N LEU A 412 -2.27 -3.36 -18.65
CA LEU A 412 -3.70 -3.54 -18.81
C LEU A 412 -4.50 -2.72 -17.82
N ARG A 413 -3.98 -2.40 -16.62
CA ARG A 413 -4.62 -1.46 -15.68
C ARG A 413 -4.82 -0.08 -16.30
N MET A 414 -3.84 0.40 -17.06
CA MET A 414 -3.96 1.65 -17.83
C MET A 414 -5.01 1.55 -18.94
N LEU A 415 -4.97 0.48 -19.74
CA LEU A 415 -5.98 0.25 -20.79
C LEU A 415 -7.38 0.12 -20.20
N TRP A 416 -7.50 -0.65 -19.13
CA TRP A 416 -8.73 -0.93 -18.39
C TRP A 416 -9.42 0.36 -17.97
N GLY A 417 -8.69 1.27 -17.33
CA GLY A 417 -9.25 2.56 -16.95
C GLY A 417 -9.57 3.45 -18.14
N LYS A 418 -8.73 3.45 -19.19
CA LYS A 418 -8.99 4.24 -20.40
C LYS A 418 -10.27 3.81 -21.11
N ARG A 419 -10.60 2.53 -21.10
CA ARG A 419 -11.87 2.03 -21.63
C ARG A 419 -13.06 2.38 -20.75
N ILE A 420 -12.92 2.33 -19.41
CA ILE A 420 -13.97 2.81 -18.52
C ILE A 420 -14.29 4.30 -18.79
N LEU A 421 -13.27 5.14 -19.01
CA LEU A 421 -13.49 6.54 -19.42
C LEU A 421 -14.25 6.67 -20.76
N GLU A 422 -13.99 5.77 -21.71
CA GLU A 422 -14.65 5.74 -23.02
C GLU A 422 -16.14 5.37 -22.90
N TRP A 423 -16.50 4.53 -21.93
CA TRP A 423 -17.83 3.93 -21.82
C TRP A 423 -18.71 4.49 -20.71
N ALA A 424 -18.14 5.22 -19.76
CA ALA A 424 -18.91 5.94 -18.77
C ALA A 424 -19.56 7.18 -19.40
N GLU A 425 -20.73 7.56 -18.86
CA GLU A 425 -21.47 8.76 -19.26
C GLU A 425 -20.63 10.02 -19.02
N THR A 426 -19.93 10.08 -17.88
CA THR A 426 -19.08 11.21 -17.52
C THR A 426 -17.70 10.77 -17.03
N PRO A 427 -16.67 11.61 -17.17
CA PRO A 427 -15.34 11.33 -16.60
C PRO A 427 -15.35 11.15 -15.08
N LYS A 428 -16.28 11.81 -14.38
CA LYS A 428 -16.47 11.64 -12.94
C LYS A 428 -17.03 10.26 -12.61
N GLN A 429 -18.06 9.83 -13.33
CA GLN A 429 -18.59 8.46 -13.20
C GLN A 429 -17.52 7.41 -13.52
N ALA A 430 -16.68 7.64 -14.54
CA ALA A 430 -15.54 6.78 -14.83
C ALA A 430 -14.57 6.67 -13.65
N ALA A 431 -14.25 7.80 -13.00
CA ALA A 431 -13.40 7.82 -11.80
C ALA A 431 -14.02 7.00 -10.66
N ASP A 432 -15.31 7.21 -10.39
CA ASP A 432 -16.05 6.53 -9.33
C ASP A 432 -16.10 5.01 -9.57
N TRP A 433 -16.38 4.58 -10.80
CA TRP A 433 -16.35 3.15 -11.17
C TRP A 433 -14.96 2.54 -11.05
N MET A 434 -13.94 3.26 -11.51
CA MET A 434 -12.55 2.79 -11.40
C MET A 434 -12.15 2.61 -9.93
N ILE A 435 -12.50 3.55 -9.05
CA ILE A 435 -12.23 3.46 -7.62
C ILE A 435 -13.00 2.28 -7.01
N GLU A 436 -14.29 2.15 -7.31
CA GLU A 436 -15.13 1.07 -6.77
C GLU A 436 -14.56 -0.32 -7.08
N LEU A 437 -14.25 -0.57 -8.34
CA LEU A 437 -13.75 -1.87 -8.79
C LEU A 437 -12.35 -2.15 -8.25
N ASN A 438 -11.48 -1.13 -8.28
CA ASN A 438 -10.12 -1.27 -7.80
C ASN A 438 -10.08 -1.52 -6.29
N ASP A 439 -10.86 -0.77 -5.53
CA ASP A 439 -10.84 -0.83 -4.07
C ASP A 439 -11.65 -1.99 -3.51
N LYS A 440 -12.62 -2.54 -4.26
CA LYS A 440 -13.29 -3.79 -3.91
C LYS A 440 -12.42 -5.01 -4.21
N TYR A 441 -11.85 -5.11 -5.41
CA TYR A 441 -11.26 -6.37 -5.89
C TYR A 441 -9.73 -6.44 -5.80
N ALA A 442 -9.00 -5.32 -5.92
CA ALA A 442 -7.55 -5.37 -5.93
C ALA A 442 -6.99 -5.58 -4.52
N LEU A 443 -6.02 -6.47 -4.37
CA LEU A 443 -5.23 -6.61 -3.14
C LEU A 443 -4.28 -5.41 -2.93
N ASP A 444 -3.98 -4.65 -3.98
CA ASP A 444 -3.19 -3.41 -3.92
C ASP A 444 -4.05 -2.12 -4.10
N GLY A 445 -5.37 -2.26 -3.93
CA GLY A 445 -6.34 -1.18 -3.93
C GLY A 445 -6.29 -0.28 -2.69
N ARG A 446 -7.07 0.81 -2.65
CA ARG A 446 -7.17 1.73 -1.50
C ARG A 446 -5.83 2.35 -1.09
N ASP A 447 -4.98 2.56 -2.08
CA ASP A 447 -3.57 2.92 -1.92
C ASP A 447 -3.28 4.25 -2.63
N PRO A 448 -2.33 5.08 -2.16
CA PRO A 448 -1.92 6.27 -2.89
C PRO A 448 -1.56 6.01 -4.36
N ASN A 449 -0.99 4.84 -4.66
CA ASN A 449 -0.68 4.42 -6.03
C ASN A 449 -1.91 4.07 -6.85
N SER A 450 -2.95 3.52 -6.21
CA SER A 450 -4.22 3.22 -6.87
C SER A 450 -4.89 4.50 -7.36
N TYR A 451 -5.09 5.49 -6.47
CA TYR A 451 -5.66 6.77 -6.86
C TYR A 451 -4.80 7.49 -7.90
N THR A 452 -3.48 7.48 -7.73
CA THR A 452 -2.57 8.08 -8.71
C THR A 452 -2.68 7.42 -10.08
N GLY A 453 -2.78 6.10 -10.14
CA GLY A 453 -2.99 5.36 -11.39
C GLY A 453 -4.34 5.66 -12.04
N ILE A 454 -5.42 5.67 -11.25
CA ILE A 454 -6.78 6.00 -11.72
C ILE A 454 -6.82 7.44 -12.25
N PHE A 455 -6.28 8.41 -11.52
CA PHE A 455 -6.31 9.79 -11.99
C PHE A 455 -5.27 10.09 -13.07
N TRP A 456 -4.21 9.29 -13.19
CA TRP A 456 -3.38 9.28 -14.40
C TRP A 456 -4.18 8.86 -15.62
N VAL A 457 -5.18 7.97 -15.45
CA VAL A 457 -6.09 7.65 -16.55
C VAL A 457 -6.79 8.91 -17.07
N LEU A 458 -7.06 9.85 -16.18
CA LEU A 458 -7.75 11.11 -16.43
C LEU A 458 -6.79 12.32 -16.59
N GLY A 459 -5.48 12.08 -16.77
CA GLY A 459 -4.50 13.11 -17.10
C GLY A 459 -3.59 13.60 -15.97
N ARG A 460 -3.75 13.12 -14.72
CA ARG A 460 -2.82 13.44 -13.63
C ARG A 460 -1.40 12.94 -13.96
N HIS A 461 -0.39 13.78 -13.72
CA HIS A 461 1.03 13.49 -13.97
C HIS A 461 1.40 13.14 -15.43
N ASP A 462 0.48 13.26 -16.37
CA ASP A 462 0.74 13.18 -17.81
C ASP A 462 0.66 14.57 -18.45
N ARG A 463 0.99 14.62 -19.73
CA ARG A 463 0.84 15.80 -20.58
C ARG A 463 -0.37 15.63 -21.51
N ALA A 464 -0.78 16.73 -22.14
CA ALA A 464 -1.71 16.69 -23.27
C ALA A 464 -1.11 15.91 -24.46
N TRP A 465 -1.95 15.11 -25.12
CA TRP A 465 -1.61 14.32 -26.30
C TRP A 465 -2.35 14.84 -27.53
N GLY A 466 -1.70 14.75 -28.69
CA GLY A 466 -2.29 15.00 -29.99
C GLY A 466 -2.18 13.75 -30.89
N PRO A 467 -3.06 13.60 -31.91
CA PRO A 467 -4.23 14.45 -32.17
C PRO A 467 -5.32 14.30 -31.11
N GLU A 468 -6.18 15.31 -30.97
CA GLU A 468 -7.39 15.22 -30.16
C GLU A 468 -8.33 14.14 -30.70
N ARG A 469 -9.05 13.48 -29.80
CA ARG A 469 -9.96 12.38 -30.13
C ARG A 469 -11.30 12.59 -29.45
N GLN A 470 -12.36 12.14 -30.09
CA GLN A 470 -13.68 12.07 -29.44
C GLN A 470 -13.57 11.37 -28.09
N ILE A 471 -14.36 11.83 -27.12
CA ILE A 471 -14.43 11.40 -25.72
C ILE A 471 -13.20 11.77 -24.89
N PHE A 472 -12.01 11.54 -25.43
CA PHE A 472 -10.74 11.71 -24.70
C PHE A 472 -10.19 13.13 -24.77
N GLY A 473 -10.54 13.91 -25.79
CA GLY A 473 -9.86 15.14 -26.14
C GLY A 473 -8.35 14.95 -26.19
N LYS A 474 -7.63 15.65 -25.30
CA LYS A 474 -6.16 15.59 -25.16
C LYS A 474 -5.65 14.54 -24.17
N ILE A 475 -6.53 13.73 -23.58
CA ILE A 475 -6.10 12.60 -22.73
C ILE A 475 -5.39 11.56 -23.61
N ARG A 476 -4.33 10.94 -23.07
CA ARG A 476 -3.61 9.87 -23.78
C ARG A 476 -4.57 8.77 -24.22
N TYR A 477 -4.62 8.44 -25.50
CA TYR A 477 -5.46 7.34 -25.97
C TYR A 477 -4.78 5.97 -25.86
N MET A 478 -5.54 4.94 -25.50
CA MET A 478 -5.12 3.53 -25.55
C MET A 478 -6.27 2.68 -26.07
N SER A 479 -5.99 1.75 -26.98
CA SER A 479 -6.99 0.81 -27.51
C SER A 479 -6.53 -0.63 -27.42
N SER A 480 -7.50 -1.53 -27.30
CA SER A 480 -7.29 -2.98 -27.28
C SER A 480 -6.74 -3.49 -28.60
N GLU A 481 -7.16 -2.94 -29.73
CA GLU A 481 -6.59 -3.29 -31.04
C GLU A 481 -5.09 -3.02 -31.11
N ASN A 482 -4.66 -1.81 -30.70
CA ASN A 482 -3.24 -1.47 -30.66
C ASN A 482 -2.48 -2.33 -29.65
N THR A 483 -3.13 -2.68 -28.53
CA THR A 483 -2.54 -3.57 -27.52
C THR A 483 -2.36 -5.00 -28.05
N LYS A 484 -3.34 -5.57 -28.76
CA LYS A 484 -3.24 -6.87 -29.43
C LYS A 484 -2.10 -6.90 -30.47
N ARG A 485 -1.86 -5.80 -31.19
CA ARG A 485 -0.74 -5.68 -32.14
C ARG A 485 0.62 -5.58 -31.44
N LYS A 486 0.68 -4.88 -30.30
CA LYS A 486 1.92 -4.60 -29.57
C LYS A 486 2.37 -5.75 -28.67
N LEU A 487 1.43 -6.48 -28.08
CA LEU A 487 1.70 -7.47 -27.02
C LEU A 487 1.15 -8.85 -27.41
N LYS A 488 1.88 -9.91 -27.04
CA LYS A 488 1.45 -11.29 -27.25
C LYS A 488 0.40 -11.69 -26.21
N LEU A 489 -0.86 -11.34 -26.47
CA LEU A 489 -1.96 -11.54 -25.52
C LEU A 489 -2.64 -12.90 -25.59
N LYS A 490 -2.33 -13.75 -26.58
CA LYS A 490 -3.08 -15.00 -26.81
C LYS A 490 -3.15 -15.91 -25.56
N PRO A 491 -2.05 -16.19 -24.84
CA PRO A 491 -2.12 -17.00 -23.61
C PRO A 491 -2.94 -16.33 -22.51
N TYR A 492 -2.79 -15.01 -22.37
CA TYR A 492 -3.52 -14.21 -21.39
C TYR A 492 -5.04 -14.25 -21.63
N LEU A 493 -5.47 -14.07 -22.88
CA LEU A 493 -6.89 -14.14 -23.25
C LEU A 493 -7.47 -15.54 -23.10
N GLN A 494 -6.66 -16.59 -23.26
CA GLN A 494 -7.09 -17.97 -22.98
C GLN A 494 -7.27 -18.22 -21.49
N GLN A 495 -6.38 -17.68 -20.67
CA GLN A 495 -6.42 -17.83 -19.22
C GLN A 495 -7.61 -17.09 -18.59
N PHE A 496 -7.89 -15.86 -19.03
CA PHE A 496 -8.90 -14.98 -18.41
C PHE A 496 -10.12 -14.74 -19.31
N ARG A 497 -10.46 -15.71 -20.15
CA ARG A 497 -11.65 -15.60 -21.01
C ARG A 497 -12.91 -15.47 -20.16
N SER A 498 -13.74 -14.46 -20.44
CA SER A 498 -15.10 -14.38 -19.88
C SER A 498 -15.92 -15.60 -20.35
N HIS A 499 -16.54 -16.32 -19.41
CA HIS A 499 -17.39 -17.47 -19.71
C HIS A 499 -18.73 -17.07 -20.31
#